data_AF-A0A3D9ZVI4-F1
#
_entry.id   AF-A0A3D9ZVI4-F1
#
_cell.length_a   1.000
_cell.length_b   1.000
_cell.length_c   1.000
_cell.angle_alpha   90.00
_cell.angle_beta   90.00
_cell.angle_gamma   90.00
#
_symmetry.space_group_name_H-M   'P 1'
#
loop_
_entity.id
_entity.type
_entity.pdbx_description
1 polymer ?
#
loop_
_entity_poly.entity_id
_entity_poly.type
_entity_poly.pdbx_seq_one_letter_code
_entity_poly.pdbx_strand_id
1 'polypeptide(L)'
;MDWLPPAIFDLPDVASAVSEPRDFRNLWFWTIVVGLGTFWALAYGLAIQRAFVDKFVGIPVVVVAINFAWEFVHSIVIDQEPAQRPANFAWVFIDMVIVIQIMLWGHKDFPSLPRKLFKQLFWALVLLAAIELFLSAREFRDILGMYSGCLLNVGISAAFIVTLIKRRSSAGQSLYVGICKMMGSLLAGLNTLIIFPGRHLVLSWFVIIFVLDVIYIRMIYRQIRAEGQSPWRLNRPRVFPPAELPEPGRERAMAA
;
A
#
# COMPACT_ATOMS: atom_id res chain seq x y z
N MET A 1 8.03 34.70 -29.44
CA MET A 1 7.72 33.25 -29.36
C MET A 1 6.38 32.99 -30.06
N ASP A 2 6.09 33.74 -31.12
CA ASP A 2 4.70 34.01 -31.55
C ASP A 2 4.25 33.12 -32.71
N TRP A 3 5.03 32.07 -33.00
CA TRP A 3 4.73 31.07 -34.03
C TRP A 3 4.15 29.78 -33.43
N LEU A 4 4.24 29.59 -32.11
CA LEU A 4 3.68 28.43 -31.43
C LEU A 4 2.20 28.68 -31.15
N PRO A 5 1.30 27.75 -31.53
CA PRO A 5 -0.08 27.83 -31.08
C PRO A 5 -0.14 27.83 -29.55
N PRO A 6 -1.13 28.51 -28.95
CA PRO A 6 -1.26 28.57 -27.50
C PRO A 6 -1.42 27.17 -26.91
N ALA A 7 -1.06 27.03 -25.63
CA ALA A 7 -1.29 25.80 -24.90
C ALA A 7 -2.79 25.44 -24.95
N ILE A 8 -3.08 24.14 -25.07
CA ILE A 8 -4.48 23.64 -25.13
C ILE A 8 -5.15 23.79 -23.75
N PHE A 9 -4.37 23.73 -22.68
CA PHE A 9 -4.81 23.87 -21.31
C PHE A 9 -3.91 24.85 -20.57
N ASP A 10 -4.51 25.90 -20.04
CA ASP A 10 -3.84 26.79 -19.12
C ASP A 10 -3.73 26.14 -17.74
N LEU A 11 -2.62 26.41 -17.05
CA LEU A 11 -2.49 26.03 -15.66
C LEU A 11 -3.38 26.93 -14.79
N PRO A 12 -3.95 26.41 -13.69
CA PRO A 12 -4.73 27.24 -12.79
C PRO A 12 -3.82 28.28 -12.13
N ASP A 13 -4.34 29.50 -11.95
CA ASP A 13 -3.64 30.61 -11.27
C ASP A 13 -3.28 30.28 -9.82
N VAL A 14 -4.05 29.38 -9.20
CA VAL A 14 -3.83 28.88 -7.84
C VAL A 14 -3.76 27.35 -7.87
N ALA A 15 -2.71 26.80 -7.27
CA ALA A 15 -2.54 25.35 -7.20
C ALA A 15 -3.72 24.69 -6.45
N SER A 16 -4.32 23.65 -7.04
CA SER A 16 -5.41 22.91 -6.39
C SER A 16 -5.01 22.23 -5.07
N ALA A 17 -3.71 22.10 -4.80
CA ALA A 17 -3.19 21.61 -3.52
C ALA A 17 -3.52 22.55 -2.34
N VAL A 18 -3.62 23.87 -2.59
CA VAL A 18 -3.90 24.87 -1.54
C VAL A 18 -5.38 25.24 -1.43
N SER A 19 -6.27 24.55 -2.17
CA SER A 19 -7.70 24.81 -2.08
C SER A 19 -8.24 24.45 -0.69
N GLU A 20 -9.06 25.33 -0.11
CA GLU A 20 -9.73 25.10 1.17
C GLU A 20 -10.66 23.88 1.10
N PRO A 21 -10.75 23.07 2.18
CA PRO A 21 -11.73 22.00 2.28
C PRO A 21 -13.15 22.57 2.25
N ARG A 22 -14.07 21.86 1.61
CA ARG A 22 -15.50 22.13 1.81
C ARG A 22 -15.88 21.79 3.25
N ASP A 23 -16.74 22.61 3.84
CA ASP A 23 -17.32 22.27 5.14
C ASP A 23 -18.29 21.09 4.99
N PHE A 24 -17.83 19.93 5.43
CA PHE A 24 -18.57 18.67 5.35
C PHE A 24 -18.46 17.87 6.65
N ARG A 25 -17.99 18.45 7.76
CA ARG A 25 -17.72 17.72 9.03
C ARG A 25 -19.00 17.40 9.82
N ASN A 26 -19.96 16.72 9.17
CA ASN A 26 -21.23 16.28 9.72
C ASN A 26 -21.23 14.77 10.05
N LEU A 27 -22.39 14.20 10.39
CA LEU A 27 -22.52 12.76 10.71
C LEU A 27 -22.07 11.84 9.55
N TRP A 28 -22.30 12.24 8.31
CA TRP A 28 -21.91 11.46 7.13
C TRP A 28 -20.39 11.39 6.99
N PHE A 29 -19.70 12.50 7.22
CA PHE A 29 -18.24 12.52 7.26
C PHE A 29 -17.68 11.51 8.27
N TRP A 30 -18.17 11.53 9.51
CA TRP A 30 -17.70 10.58 10.52
C TRP A 30 -18.04 9.13 10.19
N THR A 31 -19.18 8.88 9.55
CA THR A 31 -19.54 7.53 9.07
C THR A 31 -18.55 7.02 8.02
N ILE A 32 -18.15 7.87 7.07
CA ILE A 32 -17.15 7.54 6.04
C ILE A 32 -15.78 7.31 6.68
N VAL A 33 -15.37 8.18 7.62
CA VAL A 33 -14.07 8.09 8.31
C VAL A 33 -13.97 6.86 9.22
N VAL A 34 -15.03 6.51 9.94
CA VAL A 34 -15.07 5.27 10.73
C VAL A 34 -15.06 4.04 9.83
N GLY A 35 -15.81 4.08 8.73
CA GLY A 35 -15.85 3.01 7.73
C GLY A 35 -14.48 2.76 7.10
N LEU A 36 -13.80 3.80 6.62
CA LEU A 36 -12.47 3.67 6.02
C LEU A 36 -11.46 3.10 7.02
N GLY A 37 -11.48 3.58 8.26
CA GLY A 37 -10.57 3.12 9.32
C GLY A 37 -10.82 1.66 9.69
N THR A 38 -12.09 1.26 9.76
CA THR A 38 -12.49 -0.12 10.07
C THR A 38 -12.07 -1.08 8.97
N PHE A 39 -12.32 -0.75 7.70
CA PHE A 39 -11.94 -1.60 6.59
C PHE A 39 -10.41 -1.77 6.47
N TRP A 40 -9.64 -0.71 6.69
CA TRP A 40 -8.18 -0.81 6.73
C TRP A 40 -7.66 -1.58 7.96
N ALA A 41 -8.27 -1.39 9.14
CA ALA A 41 -7.93 -2.17 10.32
C ALA A 41 -8.17 -3.67 10.11
N LEU A 42 -9.29 -4.02 9.47
CA LEU A 42 -9.58 -5.40 9.07
C LEU A 42 -8.54 -5.90 8.05
N ALA A 43 -8.20 -5.11 7.03
CA ALA A 43 -7.20 -5.49 6.04
C ALA A 43 -5.84 -5.80 6.70
N TYR A 44 -5.37 -4.95 7.63
CA TYR A 44 -4.14 -5.19 8.38
C TYR A 44 -4.25 -6.40 9.31
N GLY A 45 -5.32 -6.52 10.09
CA GLY A 45 -5.52 -7.67 10.98
C GLY A 45 -5.50 -9.00 10.21
N LEU A 46 -6.17 -9.04 9.05
CA LEU A 46 -6.20 -10.21 8.18
C LEU A 46 -4.85 -10.49 7.50
N ALA A 47 -4.12 -9.45 7.08
CA ALA A 47 -2.80 -9.60 6.50
C ALA A 47 -1.80 -10.14 7.53
N ILE A 48 -1.84 -9.60 8.75
CA ILE A 48 -1.03 -10.05 9.89
C ILE A 48 -1.35 -11.50 10.21
N GLN A 49 -2.63 -11.84 10.37
CA GLN A 49 -3.09 -13.21 10.65
C GLN A 49 -2.62 -14.17 9.54
N ARG A 50 -2.80 -13.81 8.27
CA ARG A 50 -2.38 -14.64 7.15
C ARG A 50 -0.86 -14.85 7.12
N ALA A 51 -0.08 -13.81 7.41
CA ALA A 51 1.36 -13.89 7.45
C ALA A 51 1.86 -14.82 8.56
N PHE A 52 1.22 -14.82 9.73
CA PHE A 52 1.54 -15.76 10.82
C PHE A 52 1.25 -17.22 10.45
N VAL A 53 0.17 -17.47 9.71
CA VAL A 53 -0.20 -18.82 9.23
C VAL A 53 0.79 -19.32 8.18
N ASP A 54 1.05 -18.52 7.14
CA ASP A 54 1.87 -18.95 6.01
C ASP A 54 3.38 -18.87 6.26
N LYS A 55 3.78 -18.04 7.23
CA LYS A 55 5.18 -17.61 7.45
C LYS A 55 5.76 -16.94 6.21
N PHE A 56 4.94 -16.15 5.53
CA PHE A 56 5.30 -15.26 4.42
C PHE A 56 4.71 -13.89 4.71
N VAL A 57 5.38 -12.82 4.29
CA VAL A 57 4.85 -11.47 4.55
C VAL A 57 3.55 -11.24 3.81
N GLY A 58 2.57 -10.69 4.52
CA GLY A 58 1.22 -10.46 3.98
C GLY A 58 1.11 -9.19 3.16
N ILE A 59 1.96 -8.21 3.46
CA ILE A 59 2.10 -6.97 2.69
C ILE A 59 3.51 -6.94 2.09
N PRO A 60 3.67 -6.52 0.81
CA PRO A 60 4.97 -6.52 0.15
C PRO A 60 6.01 -5.63 0.85
N VAL A 61 7.26 -6.11 0.89
CA VAL A 61 8.36 -5.53 1.70
C VAL A 61 8.62 -4.05 1.44
N VAL A 62 8.74 -3.65 0.17
CA VAL A 62 9.13 -2.29 -0.24
C VAL A 62 8.08 -1.26 0.19
N VAL A 63 6.80 -1.58 -0.02
CA VAL A 63 5.72 -0.64 0.33
C VAL A 63 5.54 -0.53 1.84
N VAL A 64 5.82 -1.59 2.61
CA VAL A 64 5.83 -1.51 4.09
C VAL A 64 6.94 -0.57 4.58
N ALA A 65 8.13 -0.59 3.97
CA ALA A 65 9.21 0.32 4.36
C ALA A 65 8.79 1.80 4.18
N ILE A 66 8.18 2.12 3.05
CA ILE A 66 7.71 3.47 2.74
C ILE A 66 6.51 3.85 3.61
N ASN A 67 5.57 2.93 3.85
CA ASN A 67 4.39 3.17 4.70
C ASN A 67 4.78 3.43 6.15
N PHE A 68 5.68 2.62 6.69
CA PHE A 68 6.17 2.82 8.05
C PHE A 68 6.89 4.17 8.20
N ALA A 69 7.70 4.55 7.20
CA ALA A 69 8.32 5.86 7.15
C ALA A 69 7.28 6.99 7.07
N TRP A 70 6.23 6.82 6.27
CA TRP A 70 5.14 7.79 6.11
C TRP A 70 4.39 8.01 7.42
N GLU A 71 3.96 6.94 8.08
CA GLU A 71 3.26 7.02 9.37
C GLU A 71 4.16 7.64 10.44
N PHE A 72 5.44 7.29 10.49
CA PHE A 72 6.39 7.87 11.43
C PHE A 72 6.58 9.38 11.20
N VAL A 73 6.83 9.80 9.95
CA VAL A 73 7.04 11.22 9.63
C VAL A 73 5.79 12.03 9.92
N HIS A 74 4.63 11.61 9.42
CA HIS A 74 3.38 12.35 9.56
C HIS A 74 2.84 12.37 11.00
N SER A 75 3.11 11.36 11.84
CA SER A 75 2.61 11.35 13.21
C SER A 75 3.57 11.95 14.25
N ILE A 76 4.89 11.85 14.03
CA ILE A 76 5.92 12.20 15.03
C ILE A 76 6.80 13.38 14.60
N VAL A 77 7.20 13.46 13.32
CA VAL A 77 8.23 14.41 12.87
C VAL A 77 7.64 15.76 12.45
N ILE A 78 6.51 15.75 11.74
CA ILE A 78 5.87 16.97 11.23
C ILE A 78 4.55 17.26 11.93
N ASP A 79 4.09 18.50 11.82
CA ASP A 79 2.77 18.91 12.30
C ASP A 79 1.70 18.55 11.25
N GLN A 80 1.07 17.38 11.44
CA GLN A 80 -0.05 16.91 10.64
C GLN A 80 -1.38 17.46 11.18
N GLU A 81 -2.40 17.50 10.33
CA GLU A 81 -3.77 17.87 10.70
C GLU A 81 -4.20 17.24 12.05
N PRO A 82 -4.61 18.04 13.05
CA PRO A 82 -4.84 17.56 14.42
C PRO A 82 -5.86 16.43 14.55
N ALA A 83 -6.85 16.38 13.66
CA ALA A 83 -7.86 15.31 13.65
C ALA A 83 -7.31 13.97 13.13
N GLN A 84 -6.26 13.99 12.32
CA GLN A 84 -5.68 12.81 11.67
C GLN A 84 -4.48 12.26 12.45
N ARG A 85 -3.67 13.14 13.04
CA ARG A 85 -2.42 12.78 13.71
C ARG A 85 -2.56 11.68 14.78
N PRO A 86 -3.57 11.68 15.68
CA PRO A 86 -3.73 10.60 16.66
C PRO A 86 -4.02 9.23 16.03
N ALA A 87 -4.76 9.20 14.92
CA ALA A 87 -5.05 7.97 14.20
C ALA A 87 -3.78 7.42 13.55
N ASN A 88 -3.00 8.26 12.87
CA ASN A 88 -1.70 7.91 12.28
C ASN A 88 -0.71 7.41 13.35
N PHE A 89 -0.67 8.07 14.50
CA PHE A 89 0.14 7.60 15.62
C PHE A 89 -0.26 6.19 16.09
N ALA A 90 -1.56 5.88 16.12
CA ALA A 90 -2.02 4.52 16.41
C ALA A 90 -1.64 3.51 15.31
N TRP A 91 -1.68 3.91 14.03
CA TRP A 91 -1.28 3.07 12.90
C TRP A 91 0.20 2.66 12.96
N VAL A 92 1.10 3.53 13.46
CA VAL A 92 2.51 3.20 13.66
C VAL A 92 2.69 1.91 14.46
N PHE A 93 1.88 1.66 15.50
CA PHE A 93 1.98 0.44 16.31
C PHE A 93 1.54 -0.82 15.55
N ILE A 94 0.53 -0.70 14.70
CA ILE A 94 0.12 -1.80 13.81
C ILE A 94 1.24 -2.08 12.79
N ASP A 95 1.82 -1.02 12.22
CA ASP A 95 2.94 -1.16 11.29
C ASP A 95 4.16 -1.78 11.94
N MET A 96 4.46 -1.52 13.21
CA MET A 96 5.54 -2.21 13.92
C MET A 96 5.36 -3.73 13.90
N VAL A 97 4.13 -4.23 14.06
CA VAL A 97 3.84 -5.68 13.95
C VAL A 97 4.14 -6.18 12.54
N ILE A 98 3.77 -5.42 11.50
CA ILE A 98 4.03 -5.78 10.10
C ILE A 98 5.54 -5.75 9.80
N VAL A 99 6.26 -4.74 10.30
CA VAL A 99 7.73 -4.65 10.21
C VAL A 99 8.39 -5.86 10.87
N ILE A 100 7.91 -6.31 12.03
CA ILE A 100 8.38 -7.55 12.67
C ILE A 100 8.18 -8.74 11.72
N GLN A 101 7.04 -8.85 11.03
CA GLN A 101 6.82 -9.90 10.02
C GLN A 101 7.80 -9.78 8.84
N ILE A 102 8.14 -8.57 8.39
CA ILE A 102 9.19 -8.35 7.39
C ILE A 102 10.54 -8.86 7.90
N MET A 103 10.91 -8.55 9.14
CA MET A 103 12.19 -8.96 9.72
C MET A 103 12.29 -10.49 9.90
N LEU A 104 11.16 -11.18 10.07
CA LEU A 104 11.10 -12.63 10.23
C LEU A 104 11.03 -13.38 8.89
N TRP A 105 10.24 -12.89 7.93
CA TRP A 105 9.89 -13.65 6.71
C TRP A 105 10.08 -12.89 5.39
N GLY A 106 10.35 -11.59 5.41
CA GLY A 106 10.46 -10.78 4.20
C GLY A 106 11.59 -11.21 3.27
N HIS A 107 12.69 -11.74 3.83
CA HIS A 107 13.82 -12.24 3.05
C HIS A 107 13.46 -13.42 2.14
N LYS A 108 12.34 -14.12 2.40
CA LYS A 108 11.87 -15.23 1.56
C LYS A 108 11.47 -14.80 0.15
N ASP A 109 11.09 -13.53 -0.02
CA ASP A 109 10.82 -12.98 -1.35
C ASP A 109 12.11 -12.57 -2.08
N PHE A 110 13.27 -12.60 -1.43
CA PHE A 110 14.55 -12.15 -1.97
C PHE A 110 15.65 -13.19 -1.70
N PRO A 111 15.53 -14.41 -2.25
CA PRO A 111 16.42 -15.53 -1.93
C PRO A 111 17.89 -15.28 -2.30
N SER A 112 18.15 -14.40 -3.27
CA SER A 112 19.50 -13.99 -3.66
C SER A 112 20.20 -13.05 -2.67
N LEU A 113 19.49 -12.49 -1.70
CA LEU A 113 20.05 -11.55 -0.73
C LEU A 113 20.37 -12.26 0.61
N PRO A 114 21.60 -12.12 1.13
CA PRO A 114 21.91 -12.53 2.49
C PRO A 114 20.97 -11.83 3.49
N ARG A 115 20.48 -12.56 4.50
CA ARG A 115 19.51 -12.02 5.48
C ARG A 115 19.95 -10.72 6.15
N LYS A 116 21.25 -10.57 6.42
CA LYS A 116 21.81 -9.33 7.00
C LYS A 116 21.67 -8.16 6.03
N LEU A 117 22.04 -8.36 4.76
CA LEU A 117 21.92 -7.34 3.72
C LEU A 117 20.47 -6.97 3.46
N PHE A 118 19.54 -7.94 3.42
CA PHE A 118 18.11 -7.68 3.31
C PHE A 118 17.61 -6.70 4.40
N LYS A 119 17.97 -6.95 5.66
CA LYS A 119 17.58 -6.08 6.78
C LYS A 119 18.22 -4.69 6.68
N GLN A 120 19.49 -4.62 6.27
CA GLN A 120 20.17 -3.34 6.06
C GLN A 120 19.50 -2.52 4.95
N LEU A 121 19.18 -3.15 3.81
CA LEU A 121 18.48 -2.48 2.71
C LEU A 121 17.07 -2.05 3.08
N PHE A 122 16.35 -2.85 3.87
CA PHE A 122 15.04 -2.46 4.39
C PHE A 122 15.11 -1.18 5.23
N TRP A 123 16.02 -1.14 6.22
CA TRP A 123 16.15 0.05 7.07
C TRP A 123 16.74 1.25 6.35
N ALA A 124 17.64 1.04 5.38
CA ALA A 124 18.12 2.10 4.50
C ALA A 124 16.97 2.70 3.68
N LEU A 125 16.08 1.86 3.15
CA LEU A 125 14.89 2.31 2.44
C LEU A 125 13.92 3.08 3.36
N VAL A 126 13.68 2.61 4.59
CA VAL A 126 12.87 3.35 5.58
C VAL A 126 13.45 4.74 5.83
N LEU A 127 14.77 4.84 6.05
CA LEU A 127 15.44 6.11 6.31
C LEU A 127 15.35 7.06 5.10
N LEU A 128 15.66 6.57 3.91
CA LEU A 128 15.58 7.37 2.68
C LEU A 128 14.14 7.82 2.42
N ALA A 129 13.17 6.93 2.57
CA ALA A 129 11.76 7.27 2.44
C ALA A 129 11.34 8.34 3.48
N ALA A 130 11.80 8.23 4.72
CA ALA A 130 11.48 9.22 5.76
C ALA A 130 12.04 10.61 5.42
N ILE A 131 13.27 10.68 4.89
CA ILE A 131 13.88 11.94 4.44
C ILE A 131 13.08 12.55 3.29
N GLU A 132 12.79 11.77 2.24
CA GLU A 132 12.06 12.25 1.07
C GLU A 132 10.63 12.67 1.42
N LEU A 133 9.95 11.94 2.30
CA LEU A 133 8.60 12.27 2.75
C LEU A 133 8.58 13.54 3.60
N PHE A 134 9.58 13.73 4.47
CA PHE A 134 9.73 14.97 5.23
C PHE A 134 9.98 16.17 4.31
N LEU A 135 10.92 16.05 3.36
CA LEU A 135 11.22 17.12 2.41
C LEU A 135 10.02 17.43 1.52
N SER A 136 9.33 16.41 1.02
CA SER A 136 8.12 16.56 0.21
C SER A 136 6.99 17.24 0.99
N ALA A 137 6.75 16.84 2.24
CA ALA A 137 5.73 17.45 3.09
C ALA A 137 6.02 18.94 3.34
N ARG A 138 7.30 19.29 3.51
CA ARG A 138 7.74 20.69 3.67
C ARG A 138 7.58 21.50 2.38
N GLU A 139 8.00 20.94 1.24
CA GLU A 139 7.97 21.63 -0.06
C GLU A 139 6.53 21.86 -0.55
N PHE A 140 5.70 20.82 -0.48
CA PHE A 140 4.33 20.88 -0.98
C PHE A 140 3.29 21.32 0.06
N ARG A 141 3.72 21.53 1.30
CA ARG A 141 2.85 21.84 2.44
C ARG A 141 1.67 20.85 2.56
N ASP A 142 1.94 19.55 2.33
CA ASP A 142 0.95 18.48 2.37
C ASP A 142 0.65 18.05 3.82
N ILE A 143 0.02 18.95 4.59
CA ILE A 143 -0.31 18.76 6.01
C ILE A 143 -1.25 17.55 6.20
N LEU A 144 -2.07 17.23 5.21
CA LEU A 144 -2.96 16.07 5.23
C LEU A 144 -2.23 14.76 4.87
N GLY A 145 -1.03 14.85 4.28
CA GLY A 145 -0.29 13.73 3.71
C GLY A 145 -1.04 13.02 2.59
N MET A 146 -2.00 13.71 1.95
CA MET A 146 -2.93 13.07 1.04
C MET A 146 -2.27 12.76 -0.31
N TYR A 147 -1.31 13.58 -0.78
CA TYR A 147 -0.62 13.28 -2.02
C TYR A 147 0.35 12.10 -1.83
N SER A 148 1.20 12.18 -0.81
CA SER A 148 2.17 11.12 -0.51
C SER A 148 1.49 9.81 -0.11
N GLY A 149 0.45 9.88 0.74
CA GLY A 149 -0.31 8.71 1.19
C GLY A 149 -1.12 8.05 0.07
N CYS A 150 -1.78 8.83 -0.79
CA CYS A 150 -2.54 8.27 -1.92
C CYS A 150 -1.61 7.62 -2.96
N LEU A 151 -0.49 8.28 -3.30
CA LEU A 151 0.50 7.72 -4.22
C LEU A 151 1.13 6.44 -3.65
N LEU A 152 1.44 6.41 -2.35
CA LEU A 152 1.88 5.21 -1.66
C LEU A 152 0.83 4.09 -1.76
N ASN A 153 -0.46 4.40 -1.61
CA ASN A 153 -1.53 3.40 -1.71
C ASN A 153 -1.71 2.85 -3.14
N VAL A 154 -1.42 3.63 -4.19
CA VAL A 154 -1.25 3.11 -5.57
C VAL A 154 -0.14 2.06 -5.58
N GLY A 155 1.01 2.39 -4.99
CA GLY A 155 2.15 1.48 -4.84
C GLY A 155 1.79 0.21 -4.09
N ILE A 156 1.08 0.30 -2.97
CA ILE A 156 0.58 -0.86 -2.21
C ILE A 156 -0.28 -1.74 -3.12
N SER A 157 -1.26 -1.17 -3.81
CA SER A 157 -2.18 -1.90 -4.71
C SER A 157 -1.45 -2.64 -5.83
N ALA A 158 -0.50 -1.98 -6.49
CA ALA A 158 0.33 -2.61 -7.51
C ALA A 158 1.24 -3.70 -6.93
N ALA A 159 1.84 -3.47 -5.77
CA ALA A 159 2.77 -4.41 -5.16
C ALA A 159 2.09 -5.74 -4.76
N PHE A 160 0.83 -5.72 -4.34
CA PHE A 160 0.07 -6.94 -4.07
C PHE A 160 -0.04 -7.84 -5.31
N ILE A 161 -0.26 -7.25 -6.49
CA ILE A 161 -0.29 -7.96 -7.78
C ILE A 161 1.10 -8.53 -8.10
N VAL A 162 2.15 -7.69 -8.02
CA VAL A 162 3.53 -8.10 -8.33
C VAL A 162 3.97 -9.26 -7.43
N THR A 163 3.69 -9.19 -6.14
CA THR A 163 4.00 -10.27 -5.19
C THR A 163 3.26 -11.56 -5.55
N LEU A 164 1.99 -11.48 -5.93
CA LEU A 164 1.22 -12.67 -6.35
C LEU A 164 1.82 -13.32 -7.61
N ILE A 165 2.17 -12.52 -8.62
CA ILE A 165 2.80 -12.98 -9.86
C ILE A 165 4.15 -13.64 -9.55
N LYS A 166 4.99 -12.96 -8.77
CA LYS A 166 6.34 -13.43 -8.42
C LYS A 166 6.29 -14.73 -7.63
N ARG A 167 5.42 -14.82 -6.62
CA ARG A 167 5.29 -16.02 -5.78
C ARG A 167 4.61 -17.19 -6.51
N ARG A 168 3.82 -16.90 -7.55
CA ARG A 168 2.91 -17.87 -8.20
C ARG A 168 2.09 -18.66 -7.17
N SER A 169 1.72 -17.98 -6.09
CA SER A 169 1.12 -18.56 -4.90
C SER A 169 0.40 -17.53 -4.07
N SER A 170 -0.69 -17.94 -3.41
CA SER A 170 -1.42 -17.12 -2.45
C SER A 170 -0.76 -17.04 -1.06
N ALA A 171 0.45 -17.58 -0.89
CA ALA A 171 1.20 -17.52 0.36
C ALA A 171 1.36 -16.07 0.87
N GLY A 172 0.99 -15.84 2.12
CA GLY A 172 0.94 -14.52 2.79
C GLY A 172 -0.29 -13.69 2.42
N GLN A 173 -1.00 -14.00 1.34
CA GLN A 173 -2.08 -13.19 0.79
C GLN A 173 -3.48 -13.80 1.01
N SER A 174 -4.51 -12.97 1.01
CA SER A 174 -5.89 -13.43 1.15
C SER A 174 -6.87 -12.57 0.35
N LEU A 175 -7.98 -13.19 -0.06
CA LEU A 175 -9.06 -12.50 -0.76
C LEU A 175 -9.68 -11.40 0.13
N TYR A 176 -9.87 -11.69 1.42
CA TYR A 176 -10.44 -10.73 2.37
C TYR A 176 -9.57 -9.49 2.56
N VAL A 177 -8.24 -9.62 2.57
CA VAL A 177 -7.33 -8.46 2.59
C VAL A 177 -7.59 -7.57 1.38
N GLY A 178 -7.70 -8.15 0.18
CA GLY A 178 -8.01 -7.40 -1.04
C GLY A 178 -9.34 -6.65 -0.97
N ILE A 179 -10.41 -7.33 -0.55
CA ILE A 179 -11.76 -6.74 -0.43
C ILE A 179 -11.78 -5.62 0.61
N CYS A 180 -11.29 -5.88 1.83
CA CYS A 180 -11.28 -4.89 2.90
C CYS A 180 -10.46 -3.66 2.51
N LYS A 181 -9.26 -3.85 1.94
CA LYS A 181 -8.40 -2.75 1.49
C LYS A 181 -9.06 -1.90 0.40
N MET A 182 -9.71 -2.55 -0.58
CA MET A 182 -10.44 -1.87 -1.65
C MET A 182 -11.59 -1.02 -1.09
N MET A 183 -12.39 -1.58 -0.17
CA MET A 183 -13.51 -0.85 0.45
C MET A 183 -13.01 0.34 1.28
N GLY A 184 -11.93 0.17 2.04
CA GLY A 184 -11.31 1.27 2.78
C GLY A 184 -10.80 2.38 1.86
N SER A 185 -10.16 2.02 0.75
CA SER A 185 -9.65 2.98 -0.24
C SER A 185 -10.77 3.68 -1.02
N LEU A 186 -11.87 2.99 -1.33
CA LEU A 186 -13.06 3.59 -1.95
C LEU A 186 -13.68 4.65 -1.04
N LEU A 187 -13.81 4.37 0.26
CA LEU A 187 -14.32 5.34 1.23
C LEU A 187 -13.37 6.54 1.39
N ALA A 188 -12.05 6.32 1.37
CA ALA A 188 -11.07 7.41 1.36
C ALA A 188 -11.17 8.28 0.09
N GLY A 189 -11.39 7.66 -1.08
CA GLY A 189 -11.62 8.36 -2.34
C GLY A 189 -12.93 9.17 -2.33
N LEU A 190 -14.01 8.59 -1.79
CA LEU A 190 -15.29 9.27 -1.62
C LEU A 190 -15.15 10.48 -0.66
N ASN A 191 -14.45 10.30 0.46
CA ASN A 191 -14.16 11.39 1.39
C ASN A 191 -13.39 12.53 0.71
N THR A 192 -12.37 12.18 -0.08
CA THR A 192 -11.58 13.14 -0.84
C THR A 192 -12.43 13.86 -1.89
N LEU A 193 -13.30 13.16 -2.61
CA LEU A 193 -14.19 13.74 -3.62
C LEU A 193 -15.15 14.77 -3.00
N ILE A 194 -15.71 14.48 -1.84
CA ILE A 194 -16.68 15.35 -1.19
C ILE A 194 -16.00 16.60 -0.61
N ILE A 195 -14.88 16.43 0.10
CA ILE A 195 -14.21 17.53 0.79
C ILE A 195 -13.34 18.36 -0.17
N PHE A 196 -12.71 17.70 -1.15
CA PHE A 196 -11.75 18.31 -2.06
C PHE A 196 -11.99 17.93 -3.53
N PRO A 197 -13.16 18.28 -4.11
CA PRO A 197 -13.52 17.86 -5.47
C PRO A 197 -12.59 18.39 -6.57
N GLY A 198 -11.85 19.47 -6.31
CA GLY A 198 -10.86 20.02 -7.25
C GLY A 198 -9.51 19.29 -7.26
N ARG A 199 -9.30 18.29 -6.39
CA ARG A 199 -8.03 17.54 -6.31
C ARG A 199 -7.98 16.40 -7.33
N HIS A 200 -8.09 16.76 -8.61
CA HIS A 200 -8.23 15.81 -9.72
C HIS A 200 -7.11 14.76 -9.78
N LEU A 201 -5.86 15.14 -9.48
CA LEU A 201 -4.74 14.21 -9.45
C LEU A 201 -4.95 13.10 -8.41
N VAL A 202 -5.26 13.47 -7.16
CA VAL A 202 -5.53 12.51 -6.07
C VAL A 202 -6.75 11.64 -6.38
N LEU A 203 -7.81 12.24 -6.93
CA LEU A 203 -9.01 11.49 -7.34
C LEU A 203 -8.71 10.48 -8.44
N SER A 204 -7.84 10.82 -9.40
CA SER A 204 -7.40 9.89 -10.45
C SER A 204 -6.64 8.69 -9.87
N TRP A 205 -5.85 8.90 -8.82
CA TRP A 205 -5.16 7.82 -8.12
C TRP A 205 -6.10 6.88 -7.39
N PHE A 206 -7.21 7.37 -6.83
CA PHE A 206 -8.24 6.49 -6.28
C PHE A 206 -8.92 5.61 -7.34
N VAL A 207 -9.09 6.12 -8.58
CA VAL A 207 -9.55 5.30 -9.71
C VAL A 207 -8.52 4.23 -10.04
N ILE A 208 -7.24 4.58 -10.09
CA ILE A 208 -6.15 3.61 -10.32
C ILE A 208 -6.10 2.55 -9.23
N ILE A 209 -6.21 2.93 -7.96
CA ILE A 209 -6.26 2.02 -6.80
C ILE A 209 -7.42 1.04 -6.97
N PHE A 210 -8.62 1.52 -7.29
CA PHE A 210 -9.78 0.67 -7.50
C PHE A 210 -9.55 -0.36 -8.62
N VAL A 211 -9.01 0.08 -9.76
CA VAL A 211 -8.72 -0.83 -10.88
C VAL A 211 -7.68 -1.88 -10.48
N LEU A 212 -6.59 -1.47 -9.83
CA LEU A 212 -5.55 -2.40 -9.35
C LEU A 212 -6.11 -3.40 -8.34
N ASP A 213 -7.00 -2.95 -7.44
CA ASP A 213 -7.60 -3.82 -6.44
C ASP A 213 -8.57 -4.83 -7.05
N VAL A 214 -9.38 -4.43 -8.03
CA VAL A 214 -10.24 -5.36 -8.79
C VAL A 214 -9.39 -6.40 -9.52
N ILE A 215 -8.29 -5.97 -10.16
CA ILE A 215 -7.34 -6.89 -10.81
C ILE A 215 -6.75 -7.86 -9.79
N TYR A 216 -6.24 -7.35 -8.67
CA TYR A 216 -5.67 -8.15 -7.60
C TYR A 216 -6.67 -9.17 -7.06
N ILE A 217 -7.89 -8.74 -6.71
CA ILE A 217 -8.98 -9.58 -6.19
C ILE A 217 -9.30 -10.71 -7.18
N ARG A 218 -9.40 -10.41 -8.47
CA ARG A 218 -9.61 -11.42 -9.50
C ARG A 218 -8.45 -12.42 -9.59
N MET A 219 -7.22 -11.94 -9.52
CA MET A 219 -6.03 -12.79 -9.60
C MET A 219 -5.88 -13.68 -8.38
N ILE A 220 -6.02 -13.14 -7.15
CA ILE A 220 -5.89 -13.92 -5.92
C ILE A 220 -7.03 -14.94 -5.81
N TYR A 221 -8.26 -14.59 -6.23
CA TYR A 221 -9.37 -15.55 -6.31
C TYR A 221 -9.01 -16.75 -7.18
N ARG A 222 -8.49 -16.50 -8.40
CA ARG A 222 -8.09 -17.55 -9.34
C ARG A 222 -6.93 -18.39 -8.79
N GLN A 223 -5.93 -17.74 -8.18
CA GLN A 223 -4.78 -18.43 -7.59
C GLN A 223 -5.21 -19.37 -6.46
N ILE A 224 -6.06 -18.90 -5.54
CA ILE A 224 -6.54 -19.72 -4.42
C ILE A 224 -7.34 -20.94 -4.92
N ARG A 225 -8.15 -20.76 -5.98
CA ARG A 225 -8.87 -21.87 -6.63
C ARG A 225 -7.92 -22.86 -7.29
N ALA A 226 -6.88 -22.37 -7.97
CA ALA A 226 -5.86 -23.21 -8.59
C ALA A 226 -5.06 -24.04 -7.57
N GLU A 227 -4.92 -23.53 -6.35
CA GLU A 227 -4.33 -24.23 -5.20
C GLU A 227 -5.29 -25.24 -4.54
N GLY A 228 -6.47 -25.49 -5.13
CA GLY A 228 -7.47 -26.43 -4.60
C GLY A 228 -8.16 -25.95 -3.32
N GLN A 229 -8.05 -24.66 -3.00
CA GLN A 229 -8.62 -24.08 -1.79
C GLN A 229 -9.86 -23.22 -2.09
N SER A 230 -10.70 -23.02 -1.06
CA SER A 230 -11.81 -22.07 -1.15
C SER A 230 -11.33 -20.64 -0.88
N PRO A 231 -11.57 -19.67 -1.80
CA PRO A 231 -11.26 -18.26 -1.57
C PRO A 231 -12.00 -17.63 -0.40
N TRP A 232 -13.15 -18.22 -0.02
CA TRP A 232 -14.06 -17.73 1.03
C TRP A 232 -13.83 -18.41 2.39
N ARG A 233 -12.78 -19.21 2.52
CA ARG A 233 -12.40 -19.76 3.83
C ARG A 233 -11.46 -18.77 4.50
N LEU A 234 -11.83 -18.23 5.66
CA LEU A 234 -11.02 -17.23 6.37
C LEU A 234 -9.67 -17.82 6.83
N ASN A 235 -9.71 -18.92 7.57
CA ASN A 235 -8.52 -19.62 8.05
C ASN A 235 -8.18 -20.78 7.12
N ARG A 236 -7.63 -20.46 5.95
CA ARG A 236 -7.19 -21.48 4.98
C ARG A 236 -5.93 -22.19 5.49
N PRO A 237 -5.74 -23.48 5.16
CA PRO A 237 -4.48 -24.16 5.41
C PRO A 237 -3.29 -23.38 4.86
N ARG A 238 -2.13 -23.62 5.47
CA ARG A 238 -0.87 -23.03 5.03
C ARG A 238 -0.59 -23.34 3.56
N VAL A 239 -0.13 -22.35 2.82
CA VAL A 239 0.28 -22.48 1.42
C VAL A 239 1.79 -22.27 1.29
N PHE A 240 2.41 -23.05 0.42
CA PHE A 240 3.81 -22.89 0.06
C PHE A 240 3.91 -22.49 -1.41
N PRO A 241 4.75 -21.51 -1.76
CA PRO A 241 5.11 -21.27 -3.15
C PRO A 241 5.66 -22.55 -3.78
N PRO A 242 5.42 -22.78 -5.09
CA PRO A 242 6.08 -23.86 -5.81
C PRO A 242 7.59 -23.81 -5.58
N ALA A 243 8.24 -24.97 -5.44
CA ALA A 243 9.69 -25.00 -5.49
C ALA A 243 10.14 -24.30 -6.79
N GLU A 244 11.18 -23.47 -6.72
CA GLU A 244 11.84 -23.00 -7.93
C GLU A 244 12.27 -24.24 -8.71
N LEU A 245 11.53 -24.58 -9.78
CA LEU A 245 11.99 -25.57 -10.73
C LEU A 245 13.36 -25.08 -11.21
N PRO A 246 14.39 -25.94 -11.24
CA PRO A 246 15.67 -25.55 -11.83
C PRO A 246 15.40 -24.99 -13.22
N GLU A 247 15.95 -23.81 -13.51
CA GLU A 247 15.94 -23.25 -14.87
C GLU A 247 16.36 -24.36 -15.85
N PRO A 248 15.53 -24.71 -16.85
CA PRO A 248 15.90 -25.71 -17.84
C PRO A 248 17.12 -25.19 -18.61
N GLY A 249 18.31 -25.64 -18.21
CA GLY A 249 19.60 -25.14 -18.72
C GLY A 249 20.74 -25.18 -17.71
N ARG A 250 20.47 -25.15 -16.39
CA ARG A 250 21.54 -25.17 -15.37
C ARG A 250 22.24 -26.52 -15.21
N GLU A 251 21.56 -27.63 -15.49
CA GLU A 251 22.18 -28.97 -15.45
C GLU A 251 23.21 -29.19 -16.56
N ARG A 252 23.05 -28.55 -17.72
CA ARG A 252 24.00 -28.67 -18.84
C ARG A 252 25.31 -27.92 -18.61
N ALA A 253 25.32 -26.92 -17.73
CA ALA A 253 26.52 -26.13 -17.41
C ALA A 253 27.34 -26.70 -16.25
N MET A 254 26.79 -27.65 -15.48
CA MET A 254 27.53 -28.36 -14.42
C MET A 254 28.02 -29.75 -14.85
N ALA A 255 27.59 -30.22 -16.03
CA ALA A 255 27.99 -31.50 -16.62
C ALA A 255 28.94 -31.35 -17.83
N ALA A 256 29.44 -30.14 -18.09
CA ALA A 256 30.42 -29.82 -19.13
C ALA A 256 31.64 -29.14 -18.49
#